data_AF-A0A2M7B2V8-F1
#
_entry.id   AF-A0A2M7B2V8-F1
#
_cell.length_a   1.000
_cell.length_b   1.000
_cell.length_c   1.000
_cell.angle_alpha   90.00
_cell.angle_beta   90.00
_cell.angle_gamma   90.00
#
_symmetry.space_group_name_H-M   'P 1'
#
loop_
_entity.id
_entity.type
_entity.pdbx_description
1 polymer ?
#
loop_
_entity_poly.entity_id
_entity_poly.type
_entity_poly.pdbx_seq_one_letter_code
_entity_poly.pdbx_strand_id
1 'polypeptide(L)'
;MTNHKIVYKPIAPEVVELAQQHGNQRECVLEILTELDGRGHLSTETITDTARALGIPEQQAYGMATFYSMLSLQPRQNVLRVCDGPVCWLRRASNQ
;
A
#
# COMPACT_ATOMS: atom_id res chain seq x y z
N MET A 1 37.20 5.62 0.62
CA MET A 1 36.27 4.47 0.55
C MET A 1 35.30 4.60 1.72
N THR A 2 34.15 5.22 1.49
CA THR A 2 33.16 5.47 2.55
C THR A 2 32.53 4.16 2.99
N ASN A 3 32.91 3.73 4.19
CA ASN A 3 32.35 2.57 4.88
C ASN A 3 30.93 2.94 5.33
N HIS A 4 29.95 2.75 4.45
CA HIS A 4 28.54 2.90 4.82
C HIS A 4 28.22 1.76 5.78
N LYS A 5 28.08 2.09 7.07
CA LYS A 5 27.51 1.18 8.07
C LYS A 5 26.13 0.76 7.58
N ILE A 6 25.98 -0.50 7.17
CA ILE A 6 24.69 -1.09 6.87
C ILE A 6 23.96 -1.24 8.21
N VAL A 7 23.04 -0.34 8.49
CA VAL A 7 22.18 -0.42 9.68
C VAL A 7 21.05 -1.39 9.35
N TYR A 8 21.10 -2.59 9.92
CA TYR A 8 19.99 -3.54 9.81
C TYR A 8 18.79 -3.00 10.59
N LYS A 9 17.71 -2.71 9.88
CA LYS A 9 16.41 -2.41 10.47
C LYS A 9 15.51 -3.66 10.38
N PRO A 10 15.01 -4.19 11.51
CA PRO A 10 14.05 -5.28 11.48
C PRO A 10 12.76 -4.83 10.80
N ILE A 11 12.07 -5.76 10.13
CA ILE A 11 10.75 -5.53 9.53
C ILE A 11 9.75 -5.29 10.67
N ALA A 12 8.86 -4.32 10.51
CA ALA A 12 7.79 -4.07 11.46
C ALA A 12 6.98 -5.37 11.76
N PRO A 13 6.69 -5.68 13.04
CA PRO A 13 6.04 -6.94 13.42
C PRO A 13 4.66 -7.09 12.80
N GLU A 14 3.91 -5.99 12.65
CA GLU A 14 2.59 -5.98 12.02
C GLU A 14 2.63 -6.47 10.56
N VAL A 15 3.68 -6.12 9.81
CA VAL A 15 3.85 -6.52 8.41
C VAL A 15 4.16 -8.02 8.33
N VAL A 16 4.96 -8.52 9.27
CA VAL A 16 5.29 -9.95 9.37
C VAL A 16 4.05 -10.77 9.70
N GLU A 17 3.23 -10.31 10.62
CA GLU A 17 1.97 -10.97 10.98
C GLU A 17 1.00 -11.03 9.80
N LEU A 18 0.81 -9.91 9.09
CA LEU A 18 -0.03 -9.87 7.88
C LEU A 18 0.52 -10.77 6.78
N ALA A 19 1.83 -10.74 6.53
CA ALA A 19 2.46 -11.62 5.55
C ALA A 19 2.21 -13.10 5.89
N GLN A 20 2.32 -13.48 7.17
CA GLN A 20 2.03 -14.85 7.62
C GLN A 20 0.56 -15.24 7.46
N GLN A 21 -0.37 -14.33 7.80
CA GLN A 21 -1.82 -14.57 7.65
C GLN A 21 -2.22 -14.81 6.19
N HIS A 22 -1.55 -14.13 5.26
CA HIS A 22 -1.76 -14.28 3.82
C HIS A 22 -0.83 -15.34 3.17
N GLY A 23 -0.18 -16.20 3.97
CA GLY A 23 0.61 -17.33 3.46
C GLY A 23 1.99 -16.98 2.87
N ASN A 24 2.51 -15.78 3.15
CA ASN A 24 3.80 -15.25 2.67
C ASN A 24 3.94 -15.30 1.14
N GLN A 25 2.83 -15.13 0.42
CA GLN A 25 2.78 -15.17 -1.03
C GLN A 25 3.03 -13.78 -1.62
N ARG A 26 3.76 -13.73 -2.75
CA ARG A 26 4.09 -12.47 -3.44
C ARG A 26 2.84 -11.83 -4.03
N GLU A 27 1.81 -12.62 -4.25
CA GLU A 27 0.52 -12.24 -4.82
C GLU A 27 -0.32 -11.43 -3.82
N CYS A 28 -0.06 -11.58 -2.52
CA CYS A 28 -0.82 -10.94 -1.44
C CYS A 28 -0.38 -9.52 -1.11
N VAL A 29 0.55 -8.92 -1.87
CA VAL A 29 1.03 -7.54 -1.63
C VAL A 29 -0.11 -6.54 -1.56
N LEU A 30 -1.08 -6.64 -2.49
CA LEU A 30 -2.20 -5.71 -2.54
C LEU A 30 -3.09 -5.83 -1.30
N GLU A 31 -3.34 -7.06 -0.85
CA GLU A 31 -4.17 -7.34 0.33
C GLU A 31 -3.51 -6.76 1.59
N ILE A 32 -2.21 -7.02 1.77
CA ILE A 32 -1.44 -6.49 2.90
C ILE A 32 -1.41 -4.96 2.89
N LEU A 33 -1.11 -4.34 1.73
CA LEU A 33 -1.10 -2.87 1.62
C LEU A 33 -2.49 -2.26 1.87
N THR A 34 -3.57 -2.93 1.44
CA THR A 34 -4.94 -2.45 1.66
C THR A 34 -5.30 -2.50 3.15
N GLU A 35 -4.91 -3.56 3.85
CA GLU A 35 -5.16 -3.68 5.28
C GLU A 35 -4.34 -2.69 6.11
N LEU A 36 -3.07 -2.46 5.73
CA LEU A 36 -2.22 -1.44 6.34
C LEU A 36 -2.76 -0.03 6.13
N ASP A 37 -3.25 0.29 4.92
CA ASP A 37 -3.91 1.58 4.64
C ASP A 37 -5.20 1.73 5.45
N GLY A 38 -5.99 0.66 5.60
CA GLY A 38 -7.21 0.65 6.42
C GLY A 38 -6.97 0.86 7.91
N ARG A 39 -5.79 0.48 8.42
CA ARG A 39 -5.36 0.71 9.81
C ARG A 39 -4.73 2.10 10.02
N GLY A 40 -4.43 2.84 8.95
CA GLY A 40 -3.74 4.13 9.04
C GLY A 40 -3.43 4.76 7.69
N HIS A 41 -2.14 4.86 7.36
CA HIS A 41 -1.65 5.38 6.09
C HIS A 41 -0.47 4.55 5.62
N LEU A 42 -0.25 4.45 4.31
CA LEU A 42 0.95 3.81 3.78
C LEU A 42 2.13 4.76 3.81
N SER A 43 3.05 4.53 4.74
CA SER A 43 4.36 5.16 4.72
C SER A 43 5.30 4.42 3.76
N THR A 44 6.31 5.12 3.24
CA THR A 44 7.37 4.49 2.41
C THR A 44 8.04 3.34 3.15
N GLU A 45 8.24 3.48 4.46
CA GLU A 45 8.82 2.42 5.30
C GLU A 45 7.95 1.17 5.33
N THR A 46 6.63 1.33 5.53
CA THR A 46 5.70 0.20 5.57
C THR A 46 5.64 -0.53 4.22
N ILE A 47 5.71 0.21 3.10
CA ILE A 47 5.77 -0.35 1.75
C ILE A 47 7.06 -1.14 1.55
N THR A 48 8.21 -0.56 1.94
CA THR A 48 9.52 -1.22 1.89
C THR A 48 9.54 -2.49 2.75
N ASP A 49 9.00 -2.43 3.96
CA ASP A 49 8.94 -3.58 4.86
C ASP A 49 8.03 -4.68 4.31
N THR A 50 6.92 -4.32 3.67
CA THR A 50 6.04 -5.28 2.96
C THR A 50 6.80 -5.97 1.83
N ALA A 51 7.56 -5.21 1.05
CA ALA A 51 8.38 -5.77 -0.02
C ALA A 51 9.44 -6.75 0.51
N ARG A 52 10.11 -6.38 1.61
CA ARG A 52 11.11 -7.22 2.29
C ARG A 52 10.50 -8.48 2.88
N ALA A 53 9.32 -8.39 3.50
CA ALA A 53 8.63 -9.54 4.10
C ALA A 53 8.24 -10.58 3.05
N LEU A 54 7.83 -10.14 1.86
CA LEU A 54 7.42 -11.00 0.75
C LEU A 54 8.57 -11.35 -0.21
N GLY A 55 9.78 -10.84 0.04
CA GLY A 55 10.96 -11.08 -0.81
C GLY A 55 10.82 -10.54 -2.24
N ILE A 56 10.09 -9.43 -2.42
CA ILE A 56 9.91 -8.75 -3.71
C ILE A 56 10.73 -7.46 -3.79
N PRO A 57 11.05 -6.96 -5.01
CA PRO A 57 11.69 -5.66 -5.15
C PRO A 57 10.81 -4.53 -4.59
N GLU A 58 11.41 -3.58 -3.86
CA GLU A 58 10.69 -2.45 -3.27
C GLU A 58 9.95 -1.60 -4.32
N GLN A 59 10.53 -1.48 -5.51
CA GLN A 59 9.93 -0.76 -6.63
C GLN A 59 8.61 -1.39 -7.08
N GLN A 60 8.46 -2.71 -6.94
CA GLN A 60 7.22 -3.41 -7.27
C GLN A 60 6.12 -3.06 -6.27
N ALA A 61 6.41 -3.11 -4.96
CA ALA A 61 5.45 -2.72 -3.93
C ALA A 61 5.07 -1.24 -4.03
N TYR A 62 6.05 -0.36 -4.27
CA TYR A 62 5.82 1.07 -4.45
C TYR A 62 4.99 1.37 -5.71
N GLY A 63 5.26 0.65 -6.81
CA GLY A 63 4.45 0.72 -8.03
C GLY A 63 2.99 0.35 -7.77
N MET A 64 2.75 -0.73 -7.01
CA MET A 64 1.39 -1.12 -6.63
C MET A 64 0.71 -0.08 -5.74
N ALA A 65 1.42 0.45 -4.73
CA ALA A 65 0.89 1.46 -3.81
C ALA A 65 0.47 2.76 -4.52
N THR A 66 1.16 3.12 -5.62
CA THR A 66 0.87 4.33 -6.41
C THR A 66 -0.10 4.08 -7.57
N PHE A 67 -0.21 2.83 -8.05
CA PHE A 67 -1.08 2.46 -9.16
C PHE A 67 -2.55 2.33 -8.76
N TYR A 68 -2.83 1.67 -7.63
CA TYR A 68 -4.21 1.44 -7.19
C TYR A 68 -4.79 2.68 -6.50
N SER A 69 -5.81 3.27 -7.11
CA SER A 69 -6.53 4.45 -6.57
C SER A 69 -7.22 4.21 -5.23
N MET A 70 -7.32 2.95 -4.78
CA MET A 70 -7.81 2.63 -3.45
C MET A 70 -6.87 3.13 -2.35
N LEU A 71 -5.57 3.05 -2.60
CA LEU A 71 -4.52 3.29 -1.61
C LEU A 71 -4.13 4.77 -1.53
N SER A 72 -3.48 5.14 -0.42
CA SER A 72 -2.93 6.48 -0.21
C SER A 72 -1.56 6.48 0.45
N LEU A 73 -0.61 7.21 -0.12
CA LEU A 73 0.65 7.52 0.56
C LEU A 73 0.53 8.70 1.54
N GLN A 74 -0.61 9.39 1.52
CA GLN A 74 -0.90 10.51 2.41
C GLN A 74 -2.05 10.14 3.35
N PRO A 75 -2.03 10.59 4.60
CA PRO A 75 -3.10 10.27 5.55
C PRO A 75 -4.43 10.86 5.08
N ARG A 76 -5.49 10.05 5.08
CA ARG A 76 -6.86 10.46 4.77
C ARG A 76 -7.77 10.03 5.91
N GLN A 77 -8.59 10.95 6.42
CA GLN A 77 -9.52 10.64 7.53
C GLN A 77 -10.94 10.34 7.03
N ASN A 78 -11.45 11.17 6.10
CA ASN A 78 -12.80 11.03 5.54
C ASN A 78 -12.70 10.91 4.02
N VAL A 79 -12.97 9.73 3.48
CA VAL A 79 -12.89 9.45 2.04
C VAL A 79 -14.30 9.30 1.46
N LEU A 80 -14.75 10.30 0.72
CA LEU A 80 -15.98 10.23 -0.07
C LEU A 80 -15.62 9.89 -1.53
N ARG A 81 -16.03 8.71 -1.99
CA ARG A 81 -15.87 8.29 -3.40
C ARG A 81 -17.18 8.51 -4.14
N VAL A 82 -17.16 9.36 -5.17
CA VAL A 82 -18.31 9.62 -6.04
C VAL A 82 -18.08 8.92 -7.37
N CYS A 83 -19.09 8.21 -7.86
CA CYS A 83 -19.05 7.60 -9.18
C CYS A 83 -18.95 8.68 -10.26
N ASP A 84 -17.93 8.57 -11.11
CA ASP A 84 -17.68 9.41 -12.29
C ASP A 84 -17.80 8.60 -13.59
N GLY A 85 -18.53 7.47 -13.56
CA GLY A 85 -18.81 6.70 -14.77
C GLY A 85 -19.86 7.39 -15.66
N PRO A 86 -19.94 7.04 -16.97
CA PRO A 86 -20.89 7.66 -17.91
C PRO A 86 -22.35 7.59 -17.48
N VAL A 87 -22.75 6.49 -16.82
CA VAL A 87 -24.12 6.33 -16.28
C VAL A 87 -24.41 7.33 -15.15
N CYS A 88 -23.42 7.57 -14.30
CA CYS A 88 -23.51 8.53 -13.18
C CYS A 88 -23.57 9.97 -13.71
N TRP A 89 -22.85 10.27 -14.81
CA TRP A 89 -22.92 11.56 -15.51
C TRP A 89 -24.31 11.85 -16.05
N LEU A 90 -24.92 10.89 -16.76
CA LEU A 90 -26.29 11.02 -17.28
C LEU A 90 -27.32 11.28 -16.18
N ARG A 91 -27.08 10.73 -14.97
CA ARG A 91 -27.92 10.90 -13.79
C ARG A 91 -27.57 12.14 -12.95
N ARG A 92 -26.67 13.01 -13.44
CA ARG A 92 -26.21 14.25 -12.79
C ARG A 92 -25.54 14.03 -11.43
N ALA A 93 -24.90 12.88 -11.23
CA ALA A 93 -24.15 12.59 -10.00
C ALA A 93 -22.81 13.35 -9.93
N SER A 94 -22.24 13.71 -11.07
CA SER A 94 -21.08 14.60 -11.16
C SER A 94 -21.29 15.61 -12.29
N ASN A 95 -21.12 16.90 -11.99
CA ASN A 95 -21.20 17.97 -12.98
C ASN A 95 -19.91 17.99 -13.80
N GLN A 96 -20.03 17.81 -15.12
CA GLN A 96 -18.99 18.14 -16.08
C GLN A 96 -19.58 19.09 -17.12
#